data_AF-A0ABD0MXB7-F1
#
_entry.id   AF-A0ABD0MXB7-F1
#
_cell.length_a   1.000
_cell.length_b   1.000
_cell.length_c   1.000
_cell.angle_alpha   90.00
_cell.angle_beta   90.00
_cell.angle_gamma   90.00
#
_symmetry.space_group_name_H-M   'P 1'
#
loop_
_entity.id
_entity.type
_entity.pdbx_description
1 polymer ?
#
loop_
_entity_poly.entity_id
_entity_poly.type
_entity_poly.pdbx_seq_one_letter_code
_entity_poly.pdbx_strand_id
1 'polypeptide(L)' 'IKECAAEERGKGYLVSCLVDHRTNISEYQCNQYITKMTSIVFSDYRLICGFMDKCKDDINKLHCGSVNTGDK' A
#
# COMPACT_ATOMS: atom_id res chain seq x y z
N ILE A 1 9.28 -4.04 -14.37
CA ILE A 1 8.05 -4.79 -14.03
C ILE A 1 7.04 -4.49 -15.13
N LYS A 2 6.86 -5.40 -16.08
CA LYS A 2 5.98 -5.16 -17.24
C LYS A 2 4.50 -5.25 -16.84
N GLU A 3 4.23 -6.05 -15.81
CA GLU A 3 2.93 -6.34 -15.23
C GLU A 3 2.25 -5.08 -14.69
N CYS A 4 3.02 -4.15 -14.11
CA CYS A 4 2.49 -2.89 -13.55
C CYS A 4 2.37 -1.75 -14.57
N ALA A 5 2.78 -1.96 -15.83
CA ALA A 5 2.78 -0.89 -16.83
C ALA A 5 1.36 -0.46 -17.27
N ALA A 6 0.38 -1.35 -17.08
CA ALA A 6 -1.02 -1.11 -17.41
C ALA A 6 -1.78 -0.35 -16.31
N GLU A 7 -1.16 -0.11 -15.14
CA GLU A 7 -1.83 0.55 -14.03
C GLU A 7 -2.18 2.01 -14.36
N GLU A 8 -3.42 2.39 -14.05
CA GLU A 8 -3.91 3.74 -14.29
C GLU A 8 -3.16 4.75 -13.41
N ARG A 9 -2.65 5.81 -14.03
CA ARG A 9 -1.91 6.86 -13.32
C ARG A 9 -2.85 7.71 -12.47
N GLY A 10 -2.33 8.26 -11.38
CA GLY A 10 -3.06 9.18 -10.51
C GLY A 10 -3.96 8.51 -9.45
N LYS A 11 -4.18 7.20 -9.52
CA LYS A 11 -4.96 6.46 -8.51
C LYS A 11 -4.13 5.82 -7.40
N GLY A 12 -2.81 5.70 -7.59
CA GLY A 12 -1.90 5.09 -6.60
C GLY A 12 -1.70 3.57 -6.76
N TYR A 13 -2.46 2.90 -7.64
CA TYR A 13 -2.32 1.45 -7.90
C TYR A 13 -0.94 1.02 -8.42
N LEU A 14 -0.23 1.91 -9.12
CA LEU A 14 1.12 1.62 -9.58
C LEU A 14 2.08 1.27 -8.43
N VAL A 15 1.99 2.00 -7.30
CA VAL A 15 2.84 1.72 -6.14
C VAL A 15 2.45 0.39 -5.51
N SER A 16 1.16 0.13 -5.34
CA SER A 16 0.66 -1.16 -4.83
C SER A 16 1.15 -2.34 -5.67
N CYS A 17 1.04 -2.25 -7.01
CA CYS A 17 1.52 -3.30 -7.90
C CYS A 17 3.03 -3.52 -7.79
N LEU A 18 3.82 -2.45 -7.68
CA LEU A 18 5.28 -2.54 -7.54
C LEU A 18 5.69 -3.17 -6.21
N VAL A 19 4.94 -2.92 -5.13
CA VAL A 19 5.15 -3.56 -3.82
C VAL A 19 4.87 -5.06 -3.88
N ASP A 20 3.77 -5.47 -4.53
CA ASP A 20 3.41 -6.89 -4.70
C ASP A 20 4.48 -7.66 -5.49
N HIS A 21 5.12 -6.99 -6.46
CA HIS A 21 6.17 -7.57 -7.30
C HIS A 21 7.58 -7.13 -6.90
N ARG A 22 7.81 -6.71 -5.64
CA ARG A 22 9.12 -6.18 -5.21
C ARG A 22 10.29 -7.12 -5.46
N THR A 23 10.05 -8.44 -5.42
CA THR A 23 11.07 -9.47 -5.65
C THR A 23 11.55 -9.51 -7.10
N ASN A 24 10.75 -9.00 -8.02
CA ASN A 24 11.07 -8.96 -9.44
C ASN A 24 11.84 -7.68 -9.81
N ILE A 25 12.11 -6.79 -8.83
CA ILE A 25 12.89 -5.57 -8.99
C ILE A 25 14.35 -5.89 -8.72
N SER A 26 15.12 -6.07 -9.79
CA SER A 26 16.55 -6.39 -9.74
C SER A 26 17.46 -5.17 -9.58
N GLU A 27 16.99 -3.98 -9.96
CA GLU A 27 17.75 -2.74 -9.80
C GLU A 27 17.73 -2.33 -8.33
N TYR A 28 18.91 -2.19 -7.74
CA TYR A 28 19.09 -2.00 -6.29
C TYR A 28 18.43 -0.73 -5.77
N GLN A 29 18.58 0.40 -6.45
CA GLN A 29 18.02 1.68 -5.99
C GLN A 29 16.49 1.65 -6.02
N CYS A 30 15.90 1.07 -7.06
CA CYS A 30 14.48 0.84 -7.20
C CYS A 30 13.96 -0.11 -6.11
N ASN A 31 14.70 -1.18 -5.82
CA ASN A 31 14.33 -2.11 -4.76
C ASN A 31 14.33 -1.44 -3.38
N GLN A 32 15.37 -0.66 -3.07
CA GLN A 32 15.46 0.14 -1.85
C GLN A 32 14.32 1.16 -1.75
N TYR A 33 14.02 1.85 -2.84
CA TYR A 33 12.94 2.82 -2.91
C TYR A 33 11.57 2.17 -2.65
N ILE A 34 11.28 1.07 -3.34
CA ILE A 34 10.02 0.33 -3.15
C ILE A 34 9.93 -0.26 -1.75
N THR A 35 11.04 -0.74 -1.17
CA THR A 35 11.07 -1.21 0.23
C THR A 35 10.74 -0.07 1.20
N LYS A 36 11.31 1.12 1.00
CA LYS A 36 10.98 2.29 1.82
C LYS A 36 9.52 2.70 1.66
N MET A 37 9.02 2.74 0.42
CA MET A 37 7.62 3.03 0.13
C MET A 37 6.71 2.01 0.83
N THR A 38 7.02 0.72 0.73
CA THR A 38 6.29 -0.38 1.39
C THR A 38 6.04 -0.09 2.86
N SER A 39 7.09 0.29 3.61
CA SER A 39 6.95 0.63 5.04
C SER A 39 6.04 1.84 5.28
N ILE A 40 6.09 2.85 4.42
CA ILE A 40 5.21 4.03 4.52
C ILE A 40 3.76 3.63 4.24
N VAL A 41 3.49 2.91 3.14
CA VAL A 41 2.12 2.56 2.76
C VAL A 41 1.48 1.62 3.78
N PHE A 42 2.24 0.67 4.34
CA PHE A 42 1.73 -0.23 5.38
C PHE A 42 1.65 0.38 6.78
N SER A 43 2.29 1.54 7.02
CA SER A 43 2.13 2.26 8.28
C SER A 43 0.74 2.86 8.46
N ASP A 44 0.02 3.09 7.36
CA ASP A 44 -1.34 3.60 7.34
C ASP A 44 -2.13 2.93 6.23
N TYR A 45 -3.02 2.02 6.60
CA TYR A 45 -3.84 1.22 5.67
C TYR A 45 -4.66 2.07 4.67
N ARG A 46 -4.91 3.35 4.98
CA ARG A 46 -5.61 4.29 4.09
C ARG A 46 -4.78 4.66 2.87
N LEU A 47 -3.46 4.51 2.93
CA LEU A 47 -2.56 4.75 1.81
C LEU A 47 -2.51 3.57 0.81
N ILE A 48 -3.04 2.41 1.19
CA ILE A 48 -3.09 1.23 0.33
C ILE A 48 -4.29 1.37 -0.62
N CYS A 49 -4.01 1.64 -1.90
CA CYS A 49 -5.06 1.86 -2.87
C CYS A 49 -5.98 0.63 -3.01
N GLY A 50 -7.29 0.86 -3.02
CA GLY A 50 -8.31 -0.19 -3.10
C GLY A 50 -8.48 -1.04 -1.83
N PHE A 51 -7.65 -0.86 -0.80
CA PHE A 51 -7.77 -1.61 0.46
C PHE A 51 -9.07 -1.24 1.20
N MET A 52 -9.34 0.06 1.36
CA MET A 52 -10.56 0.51 2.05
C MET A 52 -11.83 0.06 1.34
N ASP A 53 -11.82 -0.03 0.01
CA ASP A 53 -12.99 -0.47 -0.76
C ASP A 53 -13.25 -1.97 -0.56
N LYS A 54 -12.19 -2.79 -0.60
CA LYS A 54 -12.30 -4.24 -0.46
C LYS A 54 -12.56 -4.69 0.97
N CYS A 55 -11.99 -3.99 1.95
CA CYS A 55 -12.06 -4.35 3.36
C CYS A 55 -13.01 -3.44 4.15
N LYS A 56 -13.86 -2.65 3.48
CA LYS A 56 -14.74 -1.66 4.11
C LYS A 56 -15.55 -2.24 5.27
N ASP A 57 -16.18 -3.39 5.05
CA ASP A 57 -17.06 -4.01 6.02
C ASP A 57 -16.28 -4.50 7.24
N ASP A 58 -15.11 -5.11 7.02
CA ASP A 58 -14.23 -5.56 8.10
C ASP A 58 -13.65 -4.38 8.88
N ILE A 59 -13.22 -3.31 8.20
CA ILE A 59 -12.72 -2.08 8.84
C ILE A 59 -13.79 -1.49 9.75
N ASN A 60 -15.03 -1.39 9.28
CA ASN A 60 -16.14 -0.86 10.06
C ASN A 60 -16.49 -1.77 11.25
N LYS A 61 -16.50 -3.10 11.03
CA LYS A 61 -16.85 -4.10 12.04
C LYS A 61 -15.78 -4.24 13.13
N LEU A 62 -14.51 -4.17 12.75
CA LEU A 62 -13.36 -4.39 13.63
C LEU A 62 -12.75 -3.08 14.13
N HIS A 63 -13.27 -1.94 13.69
CA HIS A 63 -12.77 -0.60 14.00
C HIS A 63 -11.26 -0.44 13.71
N CYS A 64 -10.79 -1.03 12.60
CA CYS A 64 -9.39 -1.03 12.25
C CYS A 64 -8.83 0.38 12.01
N GLY A 65 -7.64 0.63 12.57
CA GLY A 65 -6.80 1.79 12.28
C GLY A 65 -7.34 3.17 12.68
N SER A 66 -8.35 3.21 13.55
CA SER A 66 -8.58 4.34 14.45
C SER A 66 -7.86 4.07 15.76
N VAL A 67 -6.56 4.36 15.84
CA VAL A 67 -5.84 4.38 17.12
C VAL A 67 -6.24 5.67 17.83
N ASN A 68 -7.29 5.63 18.64
CA ASN A 68 -7.59 6.71 19.56
C ASN A 68 -6.48 6.72 20.63
N THR A 69 -5.45 7.56 20.49
CA THR A 69 -4.46 7.84 21.54
C THR A 69 -5.06 8.73 22.64
N GLY A 70 -6.32 8.49 22.99
CA GLY A 70 -7.12 9.30 23.90
C GLY A 70 -7.57 8.47 25.08
N ASP A 71 -6.61 7.98 25.86
CA ASP A 71 -6.77 7.76 27.30
C ASP A 71 -5.43 8.14 27.94
N LYS A 72 -5.44 9.29 28.62
CA LYS A 72 -4.41 9.74 29.56
C LYS A 72 -4.71 9.16 30.93
#